data_AF-A0A4T0LIH9-F1
#
_entry.id   AF-A0A4T0LIH9-F1
#
_cell.length_a   1.000
_cell.length_b   1.000
_cell.length_c   1.000
_cell.angle_alpha   90.00
_cell.angle_beta   90.00
_cell.angle_gamma   90.00
#
_symmetry.space_group_name_H-M   'P 1'
#
loop_
_entity.id
_entity.type
_entity.pdbx_description
1 polymer ?
#
loop_
_entity_poly.entity_id
_entity_poly.type
_entity_poly.pdbx_seq_one_letter_code
_entity_poly.pdbx_strand_id
1 'polypeptide(L)'
;MSLPEEINEQVALRAVTHKSIAGIHEDHQSRLSFLGRRTLRFQLMLHLLESGKSVEDEVFRCLDTSKLGETIGNDWELERVMRWSTNSENSGVYKVRGSTVEAVVGAISHQYGQEISNKIFKSKILPKLGLY
;
A
#
# COMPACT_ATOMS: atom_id res chain seq x y z
N MET A 1 -12.18 13.98 14.58
CA MET A 1 -11.24 14.41 13.52
C MET A 1 -11.49 13.53 12.30
N SER A 2 -12.01 14.12 11.22
CA SER A 2 -12.34 13.46 9.95
C SER A 2 -11.08 12.96 9.24
N LEU A 3 -11.24 12.00 8.32
CA LEU A 3 -10.17 11.63 7.38
C LEU A 3 -9.82 12.85 6.49
N PRO A 4 -8.57 13.00 6.03
CA PRO A 4 -8.18 14.12 5.17
C PRO A 4 -9.03 14.14 3.90
N GLU A 5 -9.45 15.34 3.48
CA GLU A 5 -10.36 15.52 2.34
C GLU A 5 -9.69 15.16 1.00
N GLU A 6 -8.43 15.55 0.77
CA GLU A 6 -7.69 15.17 -0.46
C GLU A 6 -6.17 15.10 -0.26
N ILE A 7 -5.54 14.04 -0.81
CA ILE A 7 -4.08 13.90 -0.98
C ILE A 7 -3.60 14.91 -2.02
N ASN A 8 -2.41 15.48 -1.84
CA ASN A 8 -1.81 16.37 -2.85
C ASN A 8 -1.72 15.65 -4.20
N GLU A 9 -2.20 16.27 -5.27
CA GLU A 9 -2.30 15.67 -6.59
C GLU A 9 -0.97 15.09 -7.10
N GLN A 10 0.15 15.80 -6.90
CA GLN A 10 1.46 15.31 -7.33
C GLN A 10 1.90 14.06 -6.54
N VAL A 11 1.59 14.01 -5.24
CA VAL A 11 1.88 12.85 -4.39
C VAL A 11 0.99 11.67 -4.78
N ALA A 12 -0.29 11.91 -5.05
CA ALA A 12 -1.23 10.90 -5.54
C ALA A 12 -0.77 10.34 -6.89
N LEU A 13 -0.40 11.22 -7.83
CA LEU A 13 0.11 10.86 -9.13
C LEU A 13 1.37 9.99 -9.05
N ARG A 14 2.32 10.39 -8.21
CA ARG A 14 3.55 9.63 -7.97
C ARG A 14 3.25 8.29 -7.32
N ALA A 15 2.28 8.21 -6.41
CA ALA A 15 1.90 6.99 -5.73
C ALA A 15 1.32 5.93 -6.68
N VAL A 16 0.63 6.35 -7.75
CA VAL A 16 0.06 5.44 -8.77
C VAL A 16 0.98 5.19 -9.97
N THR A 17 2.20 5.74 -9.97
CA THR A 17 3.14 5.61 -11.09
C THR A 17 4.24 4.60 -10.76
N HIS A 18 4.19 3.43 -11.39
CA HIS A 18 5.17 2.38 -11.16
C HIS A 18 6.45 2.60 -11.98
N LYS A 19 7.61 2.19 -11.44
CA LYS A 19 8.93 2.36 -12.09
C LYS A 19 9.09 1.67 -13.46
N SER A 20 8.15 0.79 -13.84
CA SER A 20 8.22 0.09 -15.13
C SER A 20 7.69 0.92 -16.29
N ILE A 21 7.03 2.05 -16.03
CA ILE A 21 6.58 2.93 -17.11
C ILE A 21 7.77 3.53 -17.86
N ALA A 22 7.71 3.47 -19.19
CA ALA A 22 8.80 3.96 -20.04
C ALA A 22 8.99 5.47 -19.89
N GLY A 23 10.25 5.91 -19.87
CA GLY A 23 10.61 7.34 -19.85
C GLY A 23 10.51 8.03 -18.49
N ILE A 24 10.15 7.34 -17.40
CA ILE A 24 10.12 7.92 -16.05
C ILE A 24 11.35 7.48 -15.25
N HIS A 25 12.17 8.45 -14.85
CA HIS A 25 13.40 8.19 -14.08
C HIS A 25 13.24 8.49 -12.58
N GLU A 26 12.58 9.59 -12.18
CA GLU A 26 12.55 10.03 -10.77
C GLU A 26 11.16 10.11 -10.15
N ASP A 27 10.11 10.37 -10.93
CA ASP A 27 8.75 10.55 -10.44
C ASP A 27 7.92 9.26 -10.45
N HIS A 28 8.32 8.32 -9.59
CA HIS A 28 7.63 7.04 -9.45
C HIS A 28 7.52 6.58 -7.99
N GLN A 29 6.73 5.54 -7.77
CA GLN A 29 6.24 5.15 -6.44
C GLN A 29 7.25 4.48 -5.51
N SER A 30 8.51 4.26 -5.91
CA SER A 30 9.46 3.41 -5.17
C SER A 30 9.67 3.88 -3.72
N ARG A 31 9.92 5.17 -3.51
CA ARG A 31 10.15 5.74 -2.16
C ARG A 31 8.89 5.66 -1.29
N LEU A 32 7.72 5.95 -1.89
CA LEU A 32 6.45 5.86 -1.20
C LEU A 32 6.12 4.41 -0.83
N SER A 33 6.31 3.46 -1.73
CA SER A 33 6.10 2.03 -1.44
C SER A 33 7.03 1.54 -0.32
N PHE A 34 8.28 2.00 -0.30
CA PHE A 34 9.23 1.64 0.75
C PHE A 34 8.78 2.14 2.13
N LEU A 35 8.26 3.36 2.21
CA LEU A 35 7.69 3.91 3.44
C LEU A 35 6.42 3.13 3.81
N GLY A 36 5.51 2.91 2.87
CA GLY A 36 4.26 2.22 3.14
C GLY A 36 4.42 0.79 3.59
N ARG A 37 5.40 0.03 3.07
CA ARG A 37 5.73 -1.31 3.61
C ARG A 37 6.06 -1.28 5.09
N ARG A 38 6.83 -0.29 5.53
CA ARG A 38 7.18 -0.11 6.95
C ARG A 38 5.98 0.33 7.76
N THR A 39 5.19 1.27 7.25
CA THR A 39 3.95 1.71 7.88
C THR A 39 3.01 0.52 8.06
N LEU A 40 2.72 -0.26 7.03
CA LEU A 40 1.85 -1.44 7.11
C LEU A 40 2.32 -2.45 8.16
N ARG A 41 3.62 -2.80 8.13
CA ARG A 41 4.20 -3.73 9.11
C ARG A 41 4.11 -3.17 10.54
N PHE A 42 4.41 -1.89 10.72
CA PHE A 42 4.32 -1.23 12.02
C PHE A 42 2.87 -1.20 12.54
N GLN A 43 1.89 -0.84 11.70
CA GLN A 43 0.49 -0.80 12.08
C GLN A 43 -0.07 -2.20 12.43
N LEU A 44 0.34 -3.23 11.67
CA LEU A 44 -0.02 -4.61 12.00
C LEU A 44 0.59 -5.05 13.33
N MET A 45 1.87 -4.76 13.56
CA MET A 45 2.54 -5.06 14.83
C MET A 45 1.84 -4.38 16.02
N LEU A 46 1.50 -3.10 15.89
CA LEU A 46 0.74 -2.38 16.91
C LEU A 46 -0.62 -3.02 17.16
N HIS A 47 -1.35 -3.39 16.10
CA HIS A 47 -2.64 -4.04 16.24
C HIS A 47 -2.56 -5.40 16.96
N LEU A 48 -1.53 -6.20 16.67
CA LEU A 48 -1.30 -7.48 17.35
C LEU A 48 -1.01 -7.27 18.84
N LEU A 49 -0.15 -6.30 19.15
CA LEU A 49 0.18 -5.93 20.53
C LEU A 49 -1.05 -5.45 21.30
N GLU A 50 -1.85 -4.55 20.71
CA GLU A 50 -3.11 -4.06 21.28
C GLU A 50 -4.13 -5.19 21.50
N SER A 51 -4.09 -6.23 20.66
CA SER A 51 -4.99 -7.39 20.75
C SER A 51 -4.47 -8.49 21.69
N GLY A 52 -3.32 -8.28 22.35
CA GLY A 52 -2.67 -9.28 23.20
C GLY A 52 -2.17 -10.51 22.44
N LYS A 53 -1.95 -10.40 21.13
CA LYS A 53 -1.49 -11.50 20.27
C LYS A 53 0.02 -11.47 20.10
N SER A 54 0.62 -12.65 19.93
CA SER A 54 2.04 -12.80 19.65
C SER A 54 2.41 -12.13 18.32
N VAL A 55 3.57 -11.49 18.27
CA VAL A 55 4.12 -10.90 17.04
C VAL A 55 5.03 -11.93 16.39
N GLU A 56 4.45 -12.76 15.53
CA GLU A 56 5.15 -13.80 14.79
C GLU A 56 5.39 -13.39 13.33
N ASP A 57 6.54 -13.78 12.77
CA ASP A 57 6.91 -13.44 11.40
C ASP A 57 5.89 -13.93 10.36
N GLU A 58 5.27 -15.07 10.62
CA GLU A 58 4.24 -15.68 9.77
C GLU A 58 3.04 -14.75 9.55
N VAL A 59 2.63 -13.98 10.57
CA VAL A 59 1.47 -13.08 10.49
C VAL A 59 1.70 -11.98 9.46
N PHE A 60 2.96 -11.59 9.22
CA PHE A 60 3.28 -10.57 8.22
C PHE A 60 3.18 -11.05 6.77
N ARG A 61 3.00 -12.36 6.51
CA ARG A 61 2.77 -12.88 5.15
C ARG A 61 1.51 -12.31 4.50
N CYS A 62 0.52 -11.90 5.30
CA CYS A 62 -0.66 -11.21 4.78
C CYS A 62 -0.33 -9.84 4.15
N LEU A 63 0.86 -9.28 4.42
CA LEU A 63 1.36 -8.04 3.84
C LEU A 63 2.33 -8.25 2.68
N ASP A 64 2.47 -9.49 2.17
CA ASP A 64 3.25 -9.74 0.97
C ASP A 64 2.71 -8.90 -0.19
N THR A 65 3.61 -8.24 -0.93
CA THR A 65 3.23 -7.28 -1.98
C THR A 65 2.24 -7.89 -2.97
N SER A 66 2.48 -9.11 -3.48
CA SER A 66 1.54 -9.76 -4.40
C SER A 66 0.18 -10.04 -3.76
N LYS A 67 0.15 -10.38 -2.46
CA LYS A 67 -1.10 -10.64 -1.74
C LYS A 67 -1.91 -9.36 -1.54
N LEU A 68 -1.24 -8.26 -1.18
CA LEU A 68 -1.85 -6.94 -1.13
C LEU A 68 -2.40 -6.52 -2.50
N GLY A 69 -1.68 -6.86 -3.57
CA GLY A 69 -2.16 -6.65 -4.94
C GLY A 69 -3.40 -7.48 -5.25
N GLU A 70 -3.42 -8.76 -4.89
CA GLU A 70 -4.56 -9.66 -5.11
C GLU A 70 -5.81 -9.22 -4.33
N THR A 71 -5.65 -8.79 -3.07
CA THR A 71 -6.79 -8.44 -2.20
C THR A 71 -7.11 -6.95 -2.22
N ILE A 72 -6.31 -6.14 -1.53
CA ILE A 72 -6.56 -4.70 -1.30
C ILE A 72 -6.52 -3.93 -2.62
N GLY A 73 -5.50 -4.18 -3.43
CA GLY A 73 -5.30 -3.44 -4.67
C GLY A 73 -6.38 -3.73 -5.71
N ASN A 74 -6.92 -4.96 -5.72
CA ASN A 74 -8.06 -5.33 -6.54
C ASN A 74 -9.34 -4.64 -6.08
N ASP A 75 -9.57 -4.64 -4.77
CA ASP A 75 -10.75 -4.00 -4.17
C ASP A 75 -10.77 -2.48 -4.37
N TRP A 76 -9.60 -1.85 -4.39
CA TRP A 76 -9.46 -0.43 -4.71
C TRP A 76 -9.45 -0.15 -6.22
N GLU A 77 -9.65 -1.18 -7.05
CA GLU A 77 -9.62 -1.11 -8.52
C GLU A 77 -8.39 -0.38 -9.07
N LEU A 78 -7.22 -0.59 -8.44
CA LEU A 78 -6.01 0.19 -8.76
C LEU A 78 -5.54 -0.02 -10.20
N GLU A 79 -5.92 -1.12 -10.85
CA GLU A 79 -5.67 -1.33 -12.28
C GLU A 79 -6.26 -0.25 -13.18
N ARG A 80 -7.30 0.47 -12.74
CA ARG A 80 -7.93 1.56 -13.50
C ARG A 80 -7.09 2.84 -13.51
N VAL A 81 -6.22 3.02 -12.51
CA VAL A 81 -5.51 4.29 -12.28
C VAL A 81 -3.99 4.15 -12.30
N MET A 82 -3.46 2.94 -12.07
CA MET A 82 -2.02 2.70 -12.03
C MET A 82 -1.38 2.88 -13.41
N ARG A 83 -0.24 3.55 -13.43
CA ARG A 83 0.55 3.82 -14.63
C ARG A 83 1.76 2.90 -14.64
N TRP A 84 1.77 1.94 -15.58
CA TRP A 84 2.77 0.89 -15.65
C TRP A 84 2.90 0.34 -17.07
N SER A 85 4.03 -0.30 -17.38
CA SER A 85 4.25 -1.05 -18.63
C SER A 85 4.18 -2.55 -18.39
N THR A 86 3.56 -3.29 -19.31
CA THR A 86 3.55 -4.75 -19.38
C THR A 86 4.67 -5.21 -20.32
N ASN A 87 5.67 -5.92 -19.82
CA ASN A 87 6.82 -6.33 -20.65
C ASN A 87 6.72 -7.77 -21.20
N SER A 88 5.76 -8.61 -20.79
CA SER A 88 5.51 -9.96 -21.37
C SER A 88 4.31 -10.71 -20.71
N GLU A 89 3.94 -11.84 -21.31
CA GLU A 89 2.74 -12.68 -21.14
C GLU A 89 2.39 -13.19 -19.72
N ASN A 90 3.31 -13.11 -18.75
CA ASN A 90 3.02 -13.37 -17.33
C ASN A 90 3.03 -12.06 -16.54
N SER A 91 2.02 -11.21 -16.80
CA SER A 91 2.00 -9.84 -16.30
C SER A 91 2.12 -9.82 -14.77
N GLY A 92 3.16 -9.17 -14.25
CA GLY A 92 3.41 -8.99 -12.80
C GLY A 92 2.40 -8.05 -12.12
N VAL A 93 1.14 -8.06 -12.58
CA VAL A 93 0.08 -7.14 -12.21
C VAL A 93 -0.15 -7.13 -10.71
N TYR A 94 -0.18 -8.29 -10.04
CA TYR A 94 -0.35 -8.35 -8.59
C TYR A 94 0.80 -7.68 -7.84
N LYS A 95 2.04 -7.83 -8.32
CA LYS A 95 3.20 -7.19 -7.69
C LYS A 95 3.20 -5.68 -7.90
N VAL A 96 2.86 -5.22 -9.10
CA VAL A 96 2.76 -3.78 -9.41
C VAL A 96 1.62 -3.13 -8.62
N ARG A 97 0.44 -3.77 -8.65
CA ARG A 97 -0.76 -3.31 -7.93
C ARG A 97 -0.54 -3.31 -6.42
N GLY A 98 0.09 -4.34 -5.87
CA GLY A 98 0.47 -4.39 -4.47
C GLY A 98 1.49 -3.32 -4.06
N SER A 99 2.51 -3.09 -4.90
CA SER A 99 3.47 -2.00 -4.68
C SER A 99 2.78 -0.63 -4.72
N THR A 100 1.69 -0.51 -5.48
CA THR A 100 0.85 0.70 -5.55
C THR A 100 0.04 0.87 -4.25
N VAL A 101 -0.53 -0.20 -3.68
CA VAL A 101 -1.16 -0.16 -2.34
C VAL A 101 -0.17 0.34 -1.29
N GLU A 102 1.03 -0.22 -1.27
CA GLU A 102 2.11 0.22 -0.38
C GLU A 102 2.42 1.71 -0.61
N ALA A 103 2.51 2.16 -1.87
CA ALA A 103 2.79 3.54 -2.18
C ALA A 103 1.69 4.52 -1.73
N VAL A 104 0.42 4.16 -1.89
CA VAL A 104 -0.71 4.95 -1.38
C VAL A 104 -0.65 5.07 0.15
N VAL A 105 -0.37 3.98 0.85
CA VAL A 105 -0.19 4.03 2.32
C VAL A 105 1.01 4.88 2.71
N GLY A 106 2.11 4.78 1.95
CA GLY A 106 3.29 5.64 2.11
C GLY A 106 2.99 7.11 1.88
N ALA A 107 2.18 7.45 0.87
CA ALA A 107 1.73 8.82 0.60
C ALA A 107 0.91 9.39 1.76
N ILE A 108 -0.06 8.63 2.26
CA ILE A 108 -0.87 9.02 3.43
C ILE A 108 0.03 9.26 4.65
N SER A 109 0.95 8.32 4.90
CA SER A 109 1.89 8.41 6.02
C SER A 109 2.83 9.60 5.88
N HIS A 110 3.24 9.94 4.66
CA HIS A 110 4.12 11.07 4.37
C HIS A 110 3.42 12.41 4.60
N GLN A 111 2.14 12.53 4.22
CA GLN A 111 1.41 13.80 4.28
C GLN A 111 0.68 14.03 5.61
N TYR A 112 0.14 12.99 6.22
CA TYR A 112 -0.75 13.10 7.39
C TYR A 112 -0.24 12.36 8.63
N GLY A 113 0.93 11.72 8.54
CA GLY A 113 1.54 11.01 9.66
C GLY A 113 0.84 9.72 10.06
N GLN A 114 1.32 9.13 11.16
CA GLN A 114 0.94 7.77 11.57
C GLN A 114 -0.48 7.64 12.11
N GLU A 115 -1.03 8.67 12.75
CA GLU A 115 -2.38 8.58 13.34
C GLU A 115 -3.45 8.35 12.25
N ILE A 116 -3.38 9.12 11.17
CA ILE A 116 -4.28 8.96 10.02
C ILE A 116 -4.00 7.65 9.29
N SER A 117 -2.73 7.29 9.09
CA SER A 117 -2.37 5.99 8.51
C SER A 117 -2.93 4.81 9.31
N ASN A 118 -2.94 4.87 10.63
CA ASN A 118 -3.51 3.82 11.48
C ASN A 118 -5.03 3.74 11.33
N LYS A 119 -5.73 4.88 11.28
CA LYS A 119 -7.19 4.90 11.04
C LYS A 119 -7.53 4.27 9.69
N ILE A 120 -6.79 4.60 8.64
CA ILE A 120 -6.94 4.00 7.31
C ILE A 120 -6.62 2.51 7.34
N PHE A 121 -5.52 2.11 8.02
CA PHE A 121 -5.15 0.71 8.16
C PHE A 121 -6.27 -0.10 8.81
N LYS A 122 -6.74 0.31 9.99
CA LYS A 122 -7.79 -0.39 10.74
C LYS A 122 -9.13 -0.45 9.99
N SER A 123 -9.48 0.59 9.22
CA SER A 123 -10.78 0.67 8.55
C SER A 123 -10.83 0.09 7.13
N LYS A 124 -9.72 0.15 6.37
CA LYS A 124 -9.70 -0.20 4.94
C LYS A 124 -8.84 -1.40 4.61
N ILE A 125 -7.78 -1.67 5.39
CA ILE A 125 -6.78 -2.70 5.06
C ILE A 125 -6.95 -3.92 5.96
N LEU A 126 -6.91 -3.72 7.28
CA LEU A 126 -6.96 -4.79 8.28
C LEU A 126 -8.13 -5.77 8.09
N PRO A 127 -9.39 -5.33 7.82
CA PRO A 127 -10.52 -6.24 7.62
C PRO A 127 -10.38 -7.19 6.42
N LYS A 128 -9.45 -6.89 5.50
CA LYS A 128 -9.24 -7.61 4.24
C LYS A 128 -7.94 -8.43 4.23
N LEU A 129 -7.19 -8.42 5.33
CA LEU A 129 -5.98 -9.22 5.48
C LEU A 129 -6.28 -10.71 5.74
N GLY A 130 -7.53 -11.08 5.99
CA GLY A 130 -7.92 -12.46 6.31
C GLY A 130 -7.35 -12.95 7.64
N LEU A 131 -7.00 -12.01 8.52
CA LEU A 131 -6.68 -12.29 9.90
C LEU A 131 -8.03 -12.40 10.63
N TYR A 132 -8.39 -13.63 11.03
CA TYR A 132 -9.64 -14.04 11.72
C TYR A 132 -10.87 -14.16 10.82
#